data_AF-A0A1Z8Y3A5-F1
#
_entry.id   AF-A0A1Z8Y3A5-F1
#
_cell.length_a   1.000
_cell.length_b   1.000
_cell.length_c   1.000
_cell.angle_alpha   90.00
_cell.angle_beta   90.00
_cell.angle_gamma   90.00
#
_symmetry.space_group_name_H-M   'P 1'
#
loop_
_entity.id
_entity.type
_entity.pdbx_description
1 polymer ?
#
loop_
_entity_poly.entity_id
_entity_poly.type
_entity_poly.pdbx_seq_one_letter_code
_entity_poly.pdbx_strand_id
1 'polypeptide(L)'
;MDAIYQDNDGSGQEALRAIRQSLLGVYPCHSLSFDINNQSWIEFFNGYFNDRVIPHFIKTWKLLSEGDLDLIIAEDKRFLELFDEQTSSNLSRASTEIFNAREGAKGMQMLKKLSLKSPNCSFTTAFSMQCSAFNIPLLQSIIAYAFMEWGCGQKSIRFSLENIGECEKLFESEFPNFTDNIGRLLSQNLGGSKLTA
;
A
#
# COMPACT_ATOMS: atom_id res chain seq x y z
N MET A 1 0.17 -2.51 -21.45
CA MET A 1 -0.79 -2.80 -20.37
C MET A 1 -1.75 -1.65 -20.38
N ASP A 2 -3.02 -1.85 -20.77
CA ASP A 2 -3.98 -0.75 -20.75
C ASP A 2 -4.25 -0.41 -19.29
N ALA A 3 -3.70 0.72 -18.88
CA ALA A 3 -3.94 1.40 -17.62
C ALA A 3 -5.42 1.31 -17.22
N ILE A 4 -5.73 0.87 -16.00
CA ILE A 4 -7.14 0.89 -15.56
C ILE A 4 -7.62 2.35 -15.49
N TYR A 5 -6.76 3.33 -15.17
CA TYR A 5 -7.10 4.77 -15.14
C TYR A 5 -5.93 5.75 -15.46
N GLN A 6 -6.24 6.98 -15.87
CA GLN A 6 -5.32 8.10 -16.09
C GLN A 6 -5.89 9.40 -15.48
N ASP A 7 -5.13 10.07 -14.61
CA ASP A 7 -5.48 11.39 -14.06
C ASP A 7 -5.02 12.48 -15.04
N ASN A 8 -5.95 12.97 -15.87
CA ASN A 8 -5.65 13.88 -16.97
C ASN A 8 -5.68 15.36 -16.55
N ASP A 9 -6.26 15.72 -15.40
CA ASP A 9 -6.46 17.12 -14.99
C ASP A 9 -5.58 17.57 -13.81
N GLY A 10 -4.90 16.63 -13.14
CA GLY A 10 -3.96 16.94 -12.07
C GLY A 10 -4.62 17.53 -10.82
N SER A 11 -5.94 17.39 -10.69
CA SER A 11 -6.71 17.88 -9.54
C SER A 11 -6.50 17.05 -8.28
N GLY A 12 -5.89 15.86 -8.40
CA GLY A 12 -5.71 14.91 -7.31
C GLY A 12 -7.01 14.22 -6.87
N GLN A 13 -8.18 14.64 -7.36
CA GLN A 13 -9.46 13.97 -7.10
C GLN A 13 -9.48 12.58 -7.73
N GLU A 14 -8.86 12.41 -8.89
CA GLU A 14 -8.75 11.12 -9.56
C GLU A 14 -7.78 10.18 -8.84
N ALA A 15 -6.67 10.69 -8.31
CA ALA A 15 -5.81 9.91 -7.41
C ALA A 15 -6.57 9.47 -6.15
N LEU A 16 -7.38 10.36 -5.54
CA LEU A 16 -8.22 10.02 -4.40
C LEU A 16 -9.28 8.96 -4.76
N ARG A 17 -9.91 9.08 -5.93
CA ARG A 17 -10.87 8.09 -6.45
C ARG A 17 -10.22 6.74 -6.72
N ALA A 18 -9.02 6.73 -7.29
CA ALA A 18 -8.26 5.52 -7.55
C ALA A 18 -7.83 4.85 -6.24
N ILE A 19 -7.40 5.63 -5.24
CA ILE A 19 -7.18 5.15 -3.87
C ILE A 19 -8.47 4.50 -3.35
N ARG A 20 -9.62 5.18 -3.38
CA ARG A 20 -10.92 4.62 -2.93
C ARG A 20 -11.22 3.27 -3.58
N GLN A 21 -11.06 3.17 -4.90
CA GLN A 21 -11.29 1.93 -5.64
C GLN A 21 -10.28 0.83 -5.27
N SER A 22 -9.01 1.20 -5.02
CA SER A 22 -8.00 0.25 -4.56
C SER A 22 -8.27 -0.27 -3.14
N LEU A 23 -8.94 0.50 -2.28
CA LEU A 23 -9.27 0.06 -0.93
C LEU A 23 -10.55 -0.76 -0.85
N LEU A 24 -11.43 -0.63 -1.84
CA LEU A 24 -12.75 -1.24 -1.83
C LEU A 24 -12.67 -2.78 -1.72
N GLY A 25 -13.27 -3.33 -0.66
CA GLY A 25 -13.34 -4.77 -0.39
C GLY A 25 -12.09 -5.36 0.27
N VAL A 26 -11.01 -4.58 0.45
CA VAL A 26 -9.82 -5.01 1.18
C VAL A 26 -10.07 -4.87 2.68
N TYR A 27 -10.13 -5.99 3.39
CA TYR A 27 -10.39 -6.00 4.84
C TYR A 27 -9.38 -6.88 5.56
N PRO A 28 -8.24 -6.34 6.01
CA PRO A 28 -7.31 -7.10 6.84
C PRO A 28 -8.01 -7.50 8.15
N CYS A 29 -8.36 -8.78 8.28
CA CYS A 29 -8.98 -9.35 9.49
C CYS A 29 -8.01 -9.37 10.71
N HIS A 30 -6.74 -9.02 10.49
CA HIS A 30 -5.67 -9.02 11.47
C HIS A 30 -4.89 -7.71 11.37
N SER A 31 -4.34 -7.25 12.48
CA SER A 31 -3.41 -6.11 12.46
C SER A 31 -2.26 -6.45 11.51
N LEU A 32 -1.96 -5.52 10.60
CA LEU A 32 -0.79 -5.58 9.72
C LEU A 32 0.53 -5.47 10.52
N SER A 33 0.42 -5.14 11.81
CA SER A 33 1.31 -5.53 12.90
C SER A 33 2.72 -4.94 12.90
N PHE A 34 2.99 -3.85 12.18
CA PHE A 34 4.30 -3.21 12.32
C PHE A 34 4.57 -2.72 13.74
N ASP A 35 3.55 -2.31 14.50
CA ASP A 35 3.70 -2.15 15.95
C ASP A 35 2.34 -2.01 16.66
N ILE A 36 1.82 -3.12 17.20
CA ILE A 36 0.55 -3.09 17.96
C ILE A 36 0.65 -2.27 19.26
N ASN A 37 1.87 -1.93 19.69
CA ASN A 37 2.14 -1.23 20.94
C ASN A 37 2.40 0.28 20.76
N ASN A 38 2.61 0.76 19.53
CA ASN A 38 2.83 2.19 19.29
C ASN A 38 1.52 2.96 19.45
N GLN A 39 1.52 3.94 20.35
CA GLN A 39 0.30 4.66 20.73
C GLN A 39 0.09 5.95 19.94
N SER A 40 1.10 6.37 19.16
CA SER A 40 1.03 7.57 18.36
C SER A 40 1.46 7.36 16.91
N TRP A 41 0.86 8.16 16.04
CA TRP A 41 1.15 8.21 14.61
C TRP A 41 2.65 8.44 14.35
N ILE A 42 3.25 9.34 15.10
CA ILE A 42 4.65 9.72 14.97
C ILE A 42 5.57 8.53 15.24
N GLU A 43 5.25 7.66 16.21
CA GLU A 43 6.03 6.45 16.52
C GLU A 43 5.88 5.40 15.40
N PHE A 44 4.66 5.17 14.91
CA PHE A 44 4.43 4.29 13.76
C PHE A 44 5.22 4.75 12.52
N PHE A 45 5.18 6.05 12.22
CA PHE A 45 5.89 6.62 11.07
C PHE A 45 7.40 6.51 11.18
N ASN A 46 7.96 6.92 12.31
CA ASN A 46 9.41 6.94 12.51
C ASN A 46 10.00 5.57 12.86
N GLY A 47 9.16 4.53 12.97
CA GLY A 47 9.58 3.15 13.19
C GLY A 47 9.71 2.36 11.88
N TYR A 48 9.20 1.12 11.91
CA TYR A 48 9.31 0.18 10.79
C TYR A 48 8.74 0.69 9.47
N PHE A 49 7.76 1.60 9.52
CA PHE A 49 7.17 2.17 8.31
C PHE A 49 8.21 2.90 7.47
N ASN A 50 8.96 3.83 8.06
CA ASN A 50 9.99 4.55 7.36
C ASN A 50 11.20 3.69 7.02
N ASP A 51 11.67 2.87 7.96
CA ASP A 51 12.96 2.19 7.81
C ASP A 51 12.90 0.95 6.91
N ARG A 52 11.72 0.32 6.79
CA ARG A 52 11.57 -0.97 6.08
C ARG A 52 10.48 -0.93 5.02
N VAL A 53 9.30 -0.42 5.37
CA VAL A 53 8.13 -0.48 4.48
C VAL A 53 8.30 0.45 3.28
N ILE A 54 8.64 1.74 3.49
CA ILE A 54 8.81 2.70 2.39
C ILE A 54 9.89 2.22 1.40
N PRO A 55 11.11 1.84 1.81
CA PRO A 55 12.13 1.34 0.89
C PRO A 55 11.67 0.12 0.07
N HIS A 56 11.02 -0.85 0.74
CA HIS A 56 10.49 -2.03 0.07
C HIS A 56 9.38 -1.67 -0.92
N PHE A 57 8.44 -0.80 -0.54
CA PHE A 57 7.35 -0.34 -1.40
C PHE A 57 7.89 0.33 -2.67
N ILE A 58 8.84 1.25 -2.53
CA ILE A 58 9.50 1.94 -3.65
C ILE A 58 10.21 0.95 -4.57
N LYS A 59 10.90 -0.04 -3.99
CA LYS A 59 11.64 -1.04 -4.76
C LYS A 59 10.71 -1.95 -5.54
N THR A 60 9.65 -2.46 -4.90
CA THR A 60 8.58 -3.22 -5.57
C THR A 60 7.95 -2.40 -6.68
N TRP A 61 7.68 -1.11 -6.45
CA TRP A 61 7.13 -0.21 -7.48
C TRP A 61 8.03 -0.10 -8.72
N LYS A 62 9.35 0.04 -8.53
CA LYS A 62 10.30 0.07 -9.65
C LYS A 62 10.31 -1.25 -10.41
N LEU A 63 10.39 -2.38 -9.70
CA LEU A 63 10.37 -3.72 -10.30
C LEU A 63 9.06 -3.99 -11.07
N LEU A 64 7.93 -3.43 -10.61
CA LEU A 64 6.66 -3.52 -11.32
C LEU A 64 6.70 -2.85 -12.69
N SER A 65 7.36 -1.70 -12.81
CA SER A 65 7.53 -1.02 -14.10
C SER A 65 8.41 -1.82 -15.08
N GLU A 66 9.30 -2.66 -14.56
CA GLU A 66 10.16 -3.56 -15.34
C GLU A 66 9.43 -4.86 -15.72
N GLY A 67 8.33 -5.19 -15.05
CA GLY A 67 7.49 -6.36 -15.33
C GLY A 67 8.06 -7.71 -14.87
N ASP A 68 9.14 -7.70 -14.08
CA ASP A 68 9.80 -8.91 -13.59
C ASP A 68 9.19 -9.38 -12.26
N LEU A 69 8.25 -10.33 -12.38
CA LEU A 69 7.56 -10.91 -11.24
C LEU A 69 8.49 -11.73 -10.32
N ASP A 70 9.53 -12.35 -10.85
CA ASP A 70 10.41 -13.21 -10.05
C ASP A 70 11.33 -12.34 -9.17
N LEU A 71 11.78 -11.18 -9.66
CA LEU A 71 12.47 -10.18 -8.86
C LEU A 71 11.58 -9.58 -7.76
N ILE A 72 10.31 -9.32 -8.04
CA ILE A 72 9.35 -8.86 -7.03
C ILE A 72 9.22 -9.89 -5.92
N ILE A 73 9.04 -11.17 -6.26
CA ILE A 73 8.92 -12.26 -5.28
C ILE A 73 10.21 -12.39 -4.45
N ALA A 74 11.38 -12.28 -5.08
CA ALA A 74 12.65 -12.36 -4.36
C ALA A 74 12.85 -11.19 -3.40
N GLU A 75 12.43 -9.99 -3.77
CA GLU A 75 12.47 -8.80 -2.92
C GLU A 75 11.48 -8.92 -1.75
N ASP A 76 10.26 -9.38 -2.01
CA ASP A 76 9.22 -9.58 -0.99
C ASP A 76 9.63 -10.60 0.08
N LYS A 77 10.30 -11.69 -0.32
CA LYS A 77 10.87 -12.66 0.63
C LYS A 77 11.90 -12.02 1.57
N ARG A 78 12.83 -11.23 1.03
CA ARG A 78 13.83 -10.52 1.84
C ARG A 78 13.19 -9.53 2.80
N PHE A 79 12.12 -8.88 2.37
CA PHE A 79 11.37 -7.97 3.23
C PHE A 79 10.71 -8.70 4.41
N LEU A 80 10.07 -9.85 4.17
CA LEU A 80 9.48 -10.68 5.23
C LEU A 80 10.53 -11.23 6.21
N GLU A 81 11.77 -11.49 5.76
CA GLU A 81 12.86 -11.92 6.64
C GLU A 81 13.33 -10.83 7.64
N LEU A 82 12.91 -9.57 7.46
CA LEU A 82 13.25 -8.49 8.39
C LEU A 82 12.41 -8.54 9.68
N PHE A 83 11.27 -9.23 9.67
CA PHE A 83 10.33 -9.27 10.79
C PHE A 83 10.33 -10.65 11.47
N ASP A 84 9.79 -10.69 12.69
CA ASP A 84 9.52 -11.96 13.35
C ASP A 84 8.47 -12.78 12.60
N GLU A 85 8.41 -14.08 12.89
CA GLU A 85 7.52 -15.03 12.22
C GLU A 85 6.04 -14.63 12.32
N GLN A 86 5.62 -14.06 13.47
CA GLN A 86 4.24 -13.67 13.68
C GLN A 86 3.84 -12.49 12.80
N THR A 87 4.69 -11.46 12.73
CA THR A 87 4.50 -10.27 11.90
C THR A 87 4.50 -10.65 10.41
N SER A 88 5.45 -11.48 9.98
CA SER A 88 5.52 -11.95 8.58
C SER A 88 4.32 -12.81 8.18
N SER A 89 3.84 -13.64 9.10
CA SER A 89 2.61 -14.43 8.91
C SER A 89 1.37 -13.53 8.79
N ASN A 90 1.27 -12.48 9.63
CA ASN A 90 0.17 -11.52 9.55
C ASN A 90 0.16 -10.75 8.23
N LEU A 91 1.32 -10.25 7.79
CA LEU A 91 1.46 -9.57 6.49
C LEU A 91 1.07 -10.50 5.33
N SER A 92 1.48 -11.77 5.39
CA SER A 92 1.13 -12.77 4.39
C SER A 92 -0.38 -13.04 4.35
N ARG A 93 -1.01 -13.24 5.52
CA ARG A 93 -2.46 -13.46 5.63
C ARG A 93 -3.24 -12.29 5.09
N ALA A 94 -2.85 -11.06 5.45
CA ALA A 94 -3.55 -9.86 5.01
C ALA A 94 -3.48 -9.65 3.49
N SER A 95 -2.41 -10.10 2.82
CA SER A 95 -2.33 -10.06 1.34
C SER A 95 -3.49 -10.81 0.67
N THR A 96 -4.01 -11.87 1.32
CA THR A 96 -5.14 -12.66 0.82
C THR A 96 -6.39 -11.80 0.65
N GLU A 97 -6.57 -10.78 1.48
CA GLU A 97 -7.70 -9.85 1.40
C GLU A 97 -7.64 -9.00 0.13
N ILE A 98 -6.44 -8.63 -0.32
CA ILE A 98 -6.25 -7.96 -1.60
C ILE A 98 -6.58 -8.93 -2.75
N PHE A 99 -6.10 -10.17 -2.68
CA PHE A 99 -6.39 -11.16 -3.71
C PHE A 99 -7.89 -11.46 -3.82
N ASN A 100 -8.59 -11.64 -2.69
CA ASN A 100 -10.03 -11.86 -2.64
C ASN A 100 -10.81 -10.65 -3.17
N ALA A 101 -10.45 -9.43 -2.74
CA ALA A 101 -11.09 -8.20 -3.21
C ALA A 101 -10.93 -7.98 -4.73
N ARG A 102 -9.97 -8.63 -5.36
CA ARG A 102 -9.62 -8.48 -6.78
C ARG A 102 -9.89 -9.72 -7.61
N GLU A 103 -10.53 -10.74 -7.03
CA GLU A 103 -10.91 -11.93 -7.76
C GLU A 103 -11.84 -11.55 -8.93
N GLY A 104 -11.47 -11.99 -10.14
CA GLY A 104 -12.26 -11.74 -11.36
C GLY A 104 -12.07 -10.36 -12.03
N ALA A 105 -11.29 -9.44 -11.45
CA ALA A 105 -11.05 -8.13 -12.06
C ALA A 105 -10.14 -8.22 -13.31
N LYS A 106 -10.62 -7.74 -14.46
CA LYS A 106 -9.92 -7.87 -15.77
C LYS A 106 -8.52 -7.22 -15.82
N GLY A 107 -8.25 -6.22 -14.99
CA GLY A 107 -6.94 -5.53 -14.90
C GLY A 107 -5.97 -6.09 -13.86
N MET A 108 -6.34 -7.15 -13.11
CA MET A 108 -5.56 -7.66 -11.96
C MET A 108 -4.75 -8.92 -12.30
N GLN A 109 -4.36 -9.09 -13.57
CA GLN A 109 -3.68 -10.30 -14.03
C GLN A 109 -2.31 -10.53 -13.36
N MET A 110 -1.51 -9.48 -13.16
CA MET A 110 -0.22 -9.62 -12.46
C MET A 110 -0.42 -10.00 -10.99
N LEU A 111 -1.42 -9.42 -10.34
CA LEU A 111 -1.78 -9.75 -8.96
C LEU A 111 -2.23 -11.22 -8.84
N LYS A 112 -3.03 -11.71 -9.80
CA LYS A 112 -3.41 -13.13 -9.87
C LYS A 112 -2.21 -14.05 -10.11
N LYS A 113 -1.24 -13.64 -10.94
CA LYS A 113 -0.01 -14.42 -11.15
C LYS A 113 0.84 -14.46 -9.88
N LEU A 114 0.90 -13.34 -9.14
CA LEU A 114 1.60 -13.25 -7.87
C LEU A 114 1.00 -14.22 -6.85
N SER A 115 -0.33 -14.20 -6.65
CA SER A 115 -0.99 -15.08 -5.66
C SER A 115 -0.75 -16.57 -5.92
N LEU A 116 -0.63 -16.96 -7.20
CA LEU A 116 -0.33 -18.34 -7.59
C LEU A 116 1.16 -18.70 -7.41
N LYS A 117 2.09 -17.78 -7.71
CA LYS A 117 3.54 -18.04 -7.61
C LYS A 117 4.10 -17.85 -6.19
N SER A 118 3.50 -16.96 -5.41
CA SER A 118 3.95 -16.57 -4.08
C SER A 118 2.73 -16.43 -3.15
N PRO A 119 2.17 -17.55 -2.65
CA PRO A 119 1.00 -17.53 -1.78
C PRO A 119 1.25 -16.83 -0.43
N ASN A 120 2.51 -16.71 -0.02
CA ASN A 120 2.92 -16.00 1.20
C ASN A 120 3.45 -14.59 0.88
N CYS A 121 2.91 -13.95 -0.16
CA CYS A 121 3.25 -12.57 -0.51
C CYS A 121 2.92 -11.64 0.66
N SER A 122 3.76 -10.63 0.95
CA SER A 122 3.40 -9.61 1.93
C SER A 122 2.23 -8.74 1.45
N PHE A 123 1.44 -8.23 2.39
CA PHE A 123 0.43 -7.21 2.12
C PHE A 123 1.04 -5.98 1.43
N THR A 124 2.24 -5.54 1.82
CA THR A 124 2.96 -4.43 1.20
C THR A 124 3.15 -4.62 -0.31
N THR A 125 3.65 -5.77 -0.73
CA THR A 125 3.85 -6.07 -2.15
C THR A 125 2.52 -6.16 -2.88
N ALA A 126 1.56 -6.91 -2.35
CA ALA A 126 0.24 -7.04 -2.98
C ALA A 126 -0.48 -5.69 -3.13
N PHE A 127 -0.34 -4.80 -2.14
CA PHE A 127 -0.92 -3.45 -2.17
C PHE A 127 -0.21 -2.55 -3.18
N SER A 128 1.12 -2.57 -3.21
CA SER A 128 1.91 -1.83 -4.21
C SER A 128 1.54 -2.23 -5.64
N MET A 129 1.41 -3.54 -5.89
CA MET A 129 0.96 -4.08 -7.18
C MET A 129 -0.45 -3.64 -7.54
N GLN A 130 -1.36 -3.65 -6.57
CA GLN A 130 -2.72 -3.16 -6.77
C GLN A 130 -2.72 -1.67 -7.14
N CYS A 131 -2.02 -0.83 -6.38
CA CYS A 131 -1.94 0.60 -6.65
C CYS A 131 -1.34 0.88 -8.03
N SER A 132 -0.32 0.13 -8.43
CA SER A 132 0.27 0.20 -9.77
C SER A 132 -0.74 -0.17 -10.85
N ALA A 133 -1.55 -1.22 -10.65
CA ALA A 133 -2.60 -1.60 -11.61
C ALA A 133 -3.67 -0.50 -11.79
N PHE A 134 -3.94 0.29 -10.74
CA PHE A 134 -4.83 1.46 -10.80
C PHE A 134 -4.13 2.75 -11.26
N ASN A 135 -2.83 2.72 -11.56
CA ASN A 135 -1.97 3.88 -11.84
C ASN A 135 -2.03 4.99 -10.78
N ILE A 136 -2.16 4.61 -9.52
CA ILE A 136 -2.04 5.56 -8.42
C ILE A 136 -0.58 6.01 -8.36
N PRO A 137 -0.25 7.31 -8.34
CA PRO A 137 1.16 7.70 -8.26
C PRO A 137 1.81 7.21 -6.95
N LEU A 138 3.13 7.01 -6.97
CA LEU A 138 3.86 6.35 -5.88
C LEU A 138 3.66 7.00 -4.50
N LEU A 139 3.72 8.34 -4.44
CA LEU A 139 3.51 9.08 -3.19
C LEU A 139 2.11 8.80 -2.62
N GLN A 140 1.08 8.91 -3.45
CA GLN A 140 -0.32 8.67 -3.10
C GLN A 140 -0.55 7.20 -2.71
N SER A 141 0.16 6.26 -3.35
CA SER A 141 0.12 4.84 -3.01
C SER A 141 0.68 4.55 -1.63
N ILE A 142 1.82 5.17 -1.27
CA ILE A 142 2.41 5.04 0.07
C ILE A 142 1.52 5.71 1.12
N ILE A 143 0.91 6.85 0.80
CA ILE A 143 -0.06 7.51 1.69
C ILE A 143 -1.25 6.58 1.96
N ALA A 144 -1.85 6.01 0.91
CA ALA A 144 -2.95 5.07 1.04
C ALA A 144 -2.57 3.83 1.85
N TYR A 145 -1.36 3.33 1.66
CA TYR A 145 -0.85 2.18 2.41
C TYR A 145 -0.69 2.48 3.91
N ALA A 146 -0.03 3.59 4.27
CA ALA A 146 0.08 4.03 5.66
C ALA A 146 -1.28 4.25 6.32
N PHE A 147 -2.24 4.78 5.57
CA PHE A 147 -3.60 4.95 6.05
C PHE A 147 -4.27 3.60 6.34
N MET A 148 -4.14 2.62 5.44
CA MET A 148 -4.69 1.27 5.64
C MET A 148 -4.06 0.58 6.85
N GLU A 149 -2.74 0.65 6.98
CA GLU A 149 -2.00 0.13 8.13
C GLU A 149 -2.52 0.69 9.45
N TRP A 150 -2.66 2.01 9.54
CA TRP A 150 -3.03 2.67 10.79
C TRP A 150 -4.54 2.65 11.06
N GLY A 151 -5.35 3.05 10.07
CA GLY A 151 -6.79 3.12 10.18
C GLY A 151 -7.43 1.73 10.31
N CYS A 152 -7.08 0.80 9.41
CA CYS A 152 -7.65 -0.56 9.44
C CYS A 152 -6.87 -1.47 10.38
N GLY A 153 -5.54 -1.42 10.35
CA GLY A 153 -4.71 -2.35 11.11
C GLY A 153 -4.64 -2.05 12.61
N GLN A 154 -4.74 -0.78 13.03
CA GLN A 154 -4.65 -0.42 14.45
C GLN A 154 -6.00 -0.04 15.07
N LYS A 155 -6.83 0.74 14.36
CA LYS A 155 -8.15 1.13 14.87
C LYS A 155 -9.26 0.14 14.52
N SER A 156 -8.95 -0.95 13.80
CA SER A 156 -9.91 -1.96 13.33
C SER A 156 -11.09 -1.36 12.54
N ILE A 157 -10.85 -0.23 11.87
CA ILE A 157 -11.88 0.45 11.08
C ILE A 157 -12.11 -0.34 9.79
N ARG A 158 -13.36 -0.76 9.57
CA ARG A 158 -13.76 -1.47 8.35
C ARG A 158 -13.96 -0.49 7.19
N PHE A 159 -13.18 -0.65 6.13
CA PHE A 159 -13.43 -0.02 4.82
C PHE A 159 -14.54 -0.77 4.07
N SER A 160 -15.78 -0.54 4.47
CA SER A 160 -16.94 -0.92 3.66
C SER A 160 -17.35 0.24 2.76
N LEU A 161 -18.06 -0.07 1.69
CA LEU A 161 -18.80 0.93 0.89
C LEU A 161 -19.68 1.82 1.76
N GLU A 162 -20.22 1.27 2.86
CA GLU A 162 -21.11 1.95 3.80
C GLU A 162 -20.35 2.98 4.66
N ASN A 163 -19.07 2.75 4.96
CA ASN A 163 -18.26 3.59 5.85
C ASN A 163 -17.20 4.41 5.13
N ILE A 164 -17.19 4.38 3.79
CA ILE A 164 -16.14 5.03 2.98
C ILE A 164 -16.07 6.54 3.23
N GLY A 165 -17.20 7.20 3.51
CA GLY A 165 -17.24 8.62 3.84
C GLY A 165 -16.63 8.97 5.20
N GLU A 166 -16.72 8.09 6.20
CA GLU A 166 -16.05 8.30 7.50
C GLU A 166 -14.55 8.04 7.41
N CYS A 167 -14.18 7.04 6.62
CA CYS A 167 -12.81 6.76 6.27
C CYS A 167 -12.16 7.91 5.49
N GLU A 168 -12.91 8.54 4.57
CA GLU A 168 -12.49 9.74 3.83
C GLU A 168 -12.29 10.93 4.77
N LYS A 169 -13.19 11.15 5.73
CA LYS A 169 -12.99 12.21 6.75
C LYS A 169 -11.74 11.95 7.59
N LEU A 170 -11.50 10.70 7.97
CA LEU A 170 -10.29 10.32 8.70
C LEU A 170 -9.05 10.58 7.83
N PHE A 171 -9.11 10.20 6.55
CA PHE A 171 -8.05 10.44 5.57
C PHE A 171 -7.78 11.94 5.45
N GLU A 172 -8.79 12.75 5.14
CA GLU A 172 -8.70 14.20 5.00
C GLU A 172 -8.24 14.91 6.29
N SER A 173 -8.62 14.41 7.47
CA SER A 173 -8.16 14.98 8.75
C SER A 173 -6.67 14.72 9.02
N GLU A 174 -6.16 13.57 8.58
CA GLU A 174 -4.77 13.17 8.81
C GLU A 174 -3.85 13.59 7.63
N PHE A 175 -4.42 13.82 6.44
CA PHE A 175 -3.74 14.12 5.17
C PHE A 175 -2.78 15.34 5.20
N PRO A 176 -3.11 16.47 5.86
CA PRO A 176 -2.21 17.63 5.91
C PRO A 176 -0.91 17.34 6.66
N ASN A 177 -0.95 16.56 7.74
CA ASN A 177 0.25 16.14 8.48
C ASN A 177 1.05 15.04 7.75
N PHE A 178 0.38 14.35 6.83
CA PHE A 178 0.87 13.20 6.06
C PHE A 178 1.75 13.62 4.87
N THR A 179 1.26 14.61 4.12
CA THR A 179 1.82 14.95 2.80
C THR A 179 3.21 15.60 2.95
N ASP A 180 3.38 16.46 3.95
CA ASP A 180 4.66 17.11 4.23
C ASP A 180 5.72 16.14 4.73
N ASN A 181 5.34 15.20 5.60
CA ASN A 181 6.27 14.22 6.18
C ASN A 181 6.69 13.15 5.15
N ILE A 182 5.76 12.59 4.38
CA ILE A 182 6.10 11.63 3.32
C ILE A 182 6.80 12.33 2.15
N GLY A 183 6.38 13.53 1.76
CA GLY A 183 7.04 14.31 0.72
C GLY A 183 8.51 14.58 1.04
N ARG A 184 8.81 14.93 2.30
CA ARG A 184 10.20 15.08 2.79
C ARG A 184 10.97 13.76 2.72
N LEU A 185 10.40 12.65 3.19
CA LEU A 185 11.06 11.33 3.18
C LEU A 185 11.31 10.79 1.77
N LEU A 186 10.37 11.00 0.85
CA LEU A 186 10.56 10.63 -0.55
C LEU A 186 11.66 11.47 -1.20
N SER A 187 11.76 12.77 -0.89
CA SER A 187 12.85 13.61 -1.39
C SER A 187 14.24 13.15 -0.91
N GLN A 188 14.31 12.58 0.30
CA GLN A 188 15.53 12.03 0.90
C GLN A 188 15.90 10.66 0.33
N ASN A 189 14.92 9.78 0.10
CA ASN A 189 15.15 8.41 -0.41
C ASN A 189 15.27 8.32 -1.93
N LEU A 190 14.66 9.25 -2.69
CA LEU A 190 14.69 9.26 -4.16
C LEU A 190 15.69 10.27 -4.74
N GLY A 191 16.38 11.04 -3.89
CA GLY A 191 17.41 11.99 -4.29
C GLY A 191 16.93 12.99 -5.33
N GLY A 192 16.18 14.01 -4.92
CA GLY A 192 15.83 15.18 -5.76
C GLY A 192 15.04 14.91 -7.05
N SER A 193 14.76 13.65 -7.37
CA SER A 193 13.97 13.25 -8.53
C SER A 193 12.53 13.62 -8.23
N LYS A 194 12.12 14.76 -8.77
CA LYS A 194 10.82 15.42 -8.62
C LYS A 194 9.71 14.40 -8.37
N LEU A 195 9.16 14.46 -7.17
CA LEU A 195 7.77 14.11 -6.89
C LEU A 195 6.93 15.03 -7.78
N THR A 196 6.71 14.64 -9.03
CA THR A 196 5.78 15.36 -9.89
C THR A 196 4.39 15.12 -9.35
N ALA A 197 3.75 16.24 -9.02
CA ALA A 197 2.35 16.38 -8.65
C ALA A 197 1.42 15.68 -9.65
#